data_AF-A0A1B9G4T7-F1
#
_entry.id   AF-A0A1B9G4T7-F1
#
_cell.length_a   1.000
_cell.length_b   1.000
_cell.length_c   1.000
_cell.angle_alpha   90.00
_cell.angle_beta   90.00
_cell.angle_gamma   90.00
#
_symmetry.space_group_name_H-M   'P 1'
#
loop_
_entity.id
_entity.type
_entity.pdbx_description
1 polymer ?
#
loop_
_entity_poly.entity_id
_entity_poly.type
_entity_poly.pdbx_seq_one_letter_code
_entity_poly.pdbx_strand_id
1 'polypeptide(L)'
;MAFGNTSPHAVIGLIARLAIDLGLHREDESLTVTEQDTRRRLFWTIFSMDRLISSTLTKPLTVPEDIISIQLPKRVIGSSRYQMAMNSEEFFRHMILLRQLNGQVLNEVYLVNDSQKSQGEQTLAKLRNKIDGWFDSTPLSQMDGSRNPFLELCYNLLLTALYRPSPLFSHTHPSRMSRLRKSASRAIDLYGQLYAQKRCAENYVHLFNIVTVSVTLVYTLIEGEGDDFNLEISSWCRDAVRQVVTCEKLIDDFCKDWPGTTKYREAFRGLANEVKTKMKQPSLTEEIIPHNQVQSQPVEMEFVEQQVRPIPQDVIPPNQIPNSGPCLAISPTLFETLEDTALWDQWTLPNNGLVGTAELGTAEDPLGINMSGVGIDALLASVGLSAFTDFDWEHNTQSR
;
A
#
# COMPACT_ATOMS: atom_id res chain seq x y z
N MET A 1 19.33 8.16 -27.39
CA MET A 1 19.43 8.46 -25.95
C MET A 1 19.12 7.18 -25.20
N ALA A 2 20.06 6.66 -24.41
CA ALA A 2 19.84 5.44 -23.64
C ALA A 2 19.10 5.79 -22.35
N PHE A 3 17.82 5.44 -22.26
CA PHE A 3 16.97 5.66 -21.07
C PHE A 3 17.26 4.69 -19.91
N GLY A 4 18.25 3.80 -20.05
CA GLY A 4 18.51 2.71 -19.10
C GLY A 4 18.89 3.14 -17.68
N ASN A 5 19.36 4.38 -17.49
CA ASN A 5 19.79 4.90 -16.19
C ASN A 5 18.87 6.00 -15.62
N THR A 6 17.75 6.30 -16.28
CA THR A 6 16.86 7.38 -15.84
C THR A 6 15.90 6.87 -14.77
N SER A 7 15.86 7.54 -13.61
CA SER A 7 14.98 7.12 -12.51
C SER A 7 13.50 7.12 -12.93
N PRO A 8 12.68 6.18 -12.42
CA PRO A 8 11.23 6.16 -12.67
C PRO A 8 10.55 7.50 -12.37
N HIS A 9 10.98 8.18 -11.30
CA HIS A 9 10.47 9.50 -10.91
C HIS A 9 10.77 10.57 -11.96
N ALA A 10 11.99 10.61 -12.51
CA ALA A 10 12.34 11.55 -13.56
C ALA A 10 11.53 11.31 -14.84
N VAL A 11 11.35 10.04 -15.23
CA VAL A 11 10.56 9.67 -16.42
C VAL A 11 9.10 10.09 -16.26
N ILE A 12 8.44 9.70 -15.16
CA ILE A 12 7.04 10.07 -14.95
C ILE A 12 6.86 11.59 -14.82
N GLY A 13 7.83 12.29 -14.24
CA GLY A 13 7.82 13.74 -14.15
C GLY A 13 7.87 14.42 -15.53
N LEU A 14 8.64 13.88 -16.47
CA LEU A 14 8.65 14.39 -17.86
C LEU A 14 7.32 14.14 -18.57
N ILE A 15 6.77 12.92 -18.44
CA ILE A 15 5.48 12.55 -19.03
C ILE A 15 4.35 13.43 -18.47
N ALA A 16 4.33 13.64 -17.16
CA ALA A 16 3.33 14.46 -16.48
C ALA A 16 3.39 15.93 -16.93
N ARG A 17 4.59 16.52 -17.04
CA ARG A 17 4.74 17.89 -17.57
C ARG A 17 4.26 18.00 -19.00
N LEU A 18 4.63 17.03 -19.86
CA LEU A 18 4.15 17.02 -21.25
C LEU A 18 2.62 16.90 -21.32
N ALA A 19 2.00 16.06 -20.49
CA ALA A 19 0.55 15.95 -20.41
C ALA A 19 -0.12 17.26 -19.97
N ILE A 20 0.51 18.01 -19.07
CA ILE A 20 0.03 19.34 -18.65
C ILE A 20 0.16 20.33 -19.81
N ASP A 21 1.31 20.38 -20.48
CA ASP A 21 1.57 21.29 -21.61
C ASP A 21 0.63 21.04 -22.78
N LEU A 22 0.26 19.78 -23.02
CA LEU A 22 -0.75 19.38 -24.01
C LEU A 22 -2.20 19.64 -23.57
N GLY A 23 -2.42 20.15 -22.36
CA GLY A 23 -3.75 20.45 -21.85
C GLY A 23 -4.58 19.22 -21.47
N LEU A 24 -3.96 18.03 -21.32
CA LEU A 24 -4.70 16.78 -21.02
C LEU A 24 -5.39 16.80 -19.65
N HIS A 25 -5.01 17.72 -18.77
CA HIS A 25 -5.60 17.93 -17.44
C HIS A 25 -6.91 18.72 -17.46
N ARG A 26 -7.38 19.16 -18.65
CA ARG A 26 -8.60 19.93 -18.86
C ARG A 26 -9.51 19.27 -19.89
N GLU A 27 -10.80 19.56 -19.78
CA GLU A 27 -11.78 19.19 -20.81
C GLU A 27 -11.54 19.96 -22.11
N ASP A 28 -11.91 19.34 -23.21
CA ASP A 28 -11.85 19.94 -24.54
C ASP A 28 -13.07 19.48 -25.33
N GLU A 29 -14.05 20.37 -25.36
CA GLU A 29 -15.35 20.13 -25.97
C GLU A 29 -15.29 20.08 -27.50
N SER A 30 -14.16 20.48 -28.11
CA SER A 30 -13.96 20.39 -29.55
C SER A 30 -13.70 18.96 -30.03
N LEU A 31 -13.27 18.08 -29.11
CA LEU A 31 -13.03 16.67 -29.39
C LEU A 31 -14.34 15.87 -29.47
N THR A 32 -14.32 14.78 -30.23
CA THR A 32 -15.39 13.79 -30.18
C THR A 32 -15.50 13.14 -28.79
N VAL A 33 -16.67 12.58 -28.46
CA VAL A 33 -16.88 11.90 -27.16
C VAL A 33 -15.86 10.79 -26.92
N THR A 34 -15.49 10.04 -27.96
CA THR A 34 -14.48 8.98 -27.89
C THR A 34 -13.09 9.53 -27.58
N GLU A 35 -12.70 10.63 -28.22
CA GLU A 35 -11.41 11.27 -27.99
C GLU A 35 -11.33 11.93 -26.61
N GLN A 36 -12.41 12.57 -26.15
CA GLN A 36 -12.51 13.09 -24.78
C GLN A 36 -12.29 11.97 -23.76
N ASP A 37 -12.95 10.82 -23.94
CA ASP A 37 -12.84 9.69 -23.03
C ASP A 37 -11.43 9.07 -23.05
N THR A 38 -10.77 9.00 -24.22
CA THR A 38 -9.37 8.60 -24.35
C THR A 38 -8.42 9.57 -23.65
N ARG A 39 -8.65 10.88 -23.80
CA ARG A 39 -7.89 11.92 -23.09
C ARG A 39 -8.02 11.77 -21.57
N ARG A 40 -9.24 11.58 -21.06
CA ARG A 40 -9.53 11.35 -19.64
C ARG A 40 -8.75 10.13 -19.13
N ARG A 41 -8.85 8.98 -19.81
CA ARG A 41 -8.09 7.76 -19.43
C ARG A 41 -6.59 7.99 -19.40
N LEU A 42 -6.04 8.64 -20.43
CA LEU A 42 -4.60 8.90 -20.52
C LEU A 42 -4.14 9.79 -19.36
N PHE A 43 -4.83 10.91 -19.12
CA PHE A 43 -4.48 11.82 -18.04
C PHE A 43 -4.53 11.12 -16.66
N TRP A 44 -5.64 10.42 -16.36
CA TRP A 44 -5.80 9.75 -15.07
C TRP A 44 -4.84 8.57 -14.87
N THR A 45 -4.35 7.96 -15.96
CA THR A 45 -3.27 6.96 -15.91
C THR A 45 -1.96 7.62 -15.50
N ILE A 46 -1.58 8.73 -16.15
CA ILE A 46 -0.37 9.50 -15.83
C ILE A 46 -0.43 10.01 -14.39
N PHE A 47 -1.56 10.57 -13.98
CA PHE A 47 -1.82 10.98 -12.60
C PHE A 47 -1.60 9.83 -11.62
N SER A 48 -2.17 8.66 -11.90
CA SER A 48 -2.05 7.48 -11.03
C SER A 48 -0.60 7.01 -10.90
N MET A 49 0.17 7.06 -11.99
CA MET A 49 1.58 6.71 -11.98
C MET A 49 2.44 7.72 -11.24
N ASP A 50 2.20 9.02 -11.43
CA ASP A 50 2.90 10.09 -10.71
C ASP A 50 2.73 9.90 -9.20
N ARG A 51 1.50 9.66 -8.73
CA ARG A 51 1.22 9.37 -7.32
C ARG A 51 1.88 8.08 -6.86
N LEU A 52 1.79 7.01 -7.62
CA LEU A 52 2.33 5.71 -7.24
C LEU A 52 3.85 5.74 -7.08
N ILE A 53 4.56 6.22 -8.10
CA ILE A 53 6.03 6.26 -8.13
C ILE A 53 6.55 7.21 -7.06
N SER A 54 5.96 8.41 -6.96
CA SER A 54 6.41 9.42 -6.02
C SER A 54 6.17 9.00 -4.57
N SER A 55 5.03 8.34 -4.26
CA SER A 55 4.78 7.79 -2.92
C SER A 55 5.72 6.64 -2.57
N THR A 56 6.05 5.77 -3.52
CA THR A 56 7.00 4.67 -3.30
C THR A 56 8.42 5.19 -3.05
N LEU A 57 8.86 6.20 -3.82
CA LEU A 57 10.22 6.74 -3.74
C LEU A 57 10.36 7.92 -2.75
N THR A 58 9.26 8.30 -2.08
CA THR A 58 9.20 9.47 -1.20
C THR A 58 9.75 10.74 -1.88
N LYS A 59 9.26 11.03 -3.09
CA LYS A 59 9.67 12.19 -3.90
C LYS A 59 8.49 13.14 -4.12
N PRO A 60 8.72 14.44 -4.38
CA PRO A 60 7.65 15.39 -4.68
C PRO A 60 6.81 14.97 -5.90
N LEU A 61 5.51 15.23 -5.81
CA LEU A 61 4.54 15.00 -6.89
C LEU A 61 4.76 15.98 -8.04
N THR A 62 4.52 15.53 -9.28
CA THR A 62 4.64 16.39 -10.45
C THR A 62 3.34 17.09 -10.79
N VAL A 63 2.21 16.41 -10.68
CA VAL A 63 0.89 16.96 -11.05
C VAL A 63 0.21 17.54 -9.81
N PRO A 64 0.05 18.87 -9.67
CA PRO A 64 -0.75 19.45 -8.59
C PRO A 64 -2.23 19.08 -8.76
N GLU A 65 -2.98 18.88 -7.67
CA GLU A 65 -4.41 18.53 -7.77
C GLU A 65 -5.30 19.73 -8.12
N ASP A 66 -4.89 20.94 -7.76
CA ASP A 66 -5.62 22.19 -7.95
C ASP A 66 -5.75 22.60 -9.44
N ILE A 67 -4.85 22.11 -10.30
CA ILE A 67 -4.93 22.39 -11.73
C ILE A 67 -5.87 21.43 -12.48
N ILE A 68 -6.32 20.34 -11.86
CA ILE A 68 -7.05 19.28 -12.53
C ILE A 68 -8.53 19.67 -12.67
N SER A 69 -9.00 19.81 -13.91
CA SER A 69 -10.42 20.07 -14.20
C SER A 69 -11.07 19.01 -15.10
N ILE A 70 -10.28 18.06 -15.60
CA ILE A 70 -10.76 16.96 -16.43
C ILE A 70 -11.59 15.95 -15.61
N GLN A 71 -12.70 15.50 -16.17
CA GLN A 71 -13.62 14.54 -15.55
C GLN A 71 -13.04 13.12 -15.57
N LEU A 72 -13.64 12.24 -14.77
CA LEU A 72 -13.39 10.80 -14.89
C LEU A 72 -13.88 10.27 -16.25
N PRO A 73 -13.24 9.21 -16.79
CA PRO A 73 -13.71 8.57 -18.00
C PRO A 73 -15.10 7.96 -17.77
N LYS A 74 -15.96 8.05 -18.79
CA LYS A 74 -17.32 7.49 -18.75
C LYS A 74 -17.32 5.99 -19.01
N ARG A 75 -16.34 5.50 -19.76
CA ARG A 75 -16.20 4.09 -20.09
C ARG A 75 -14.77 3.64 -19.81
N VAL A 76 -14.64 2.62 -18.98
CA VAL A 76 -13.35 2.00 -18.72
C VAL A 76 -13.32 0.66 -19.45
N ILE A 77 -12.58 0.62 -20.55
CA ILE A 77 -12.37 -0.61 -21.33
C ILE A 77 -11.26 -1.40 -20.64
N GLY A 78 -11.47 -2.71 -20.49
CA GLY A 78 -10.55 -3.62 -19.82
C GLY A 78 -11.04 -4.08 -18.45
N SER A 79 -10.43 -5.15 -17.97
CA SER A 79 -10.69 -5.69 -16.63
C SER A 79 -9.39 -5.74 -15.84
N SER A 80 -9.42 -5.21 -14.63
CA SER A 80 -8.31 -5.40 -13.69
C SER A 80 -8.51 -6.69 -12.92
N ARG A 81 -7.47 -7.50 -12.76
CA ARG A 81 -7.53 -8.67 -11.86
C ARG A 81 -7.85 -8.32 -10.39
N TYR A 82 -7.69 -7.05 -10.02
CA TYR A 82 -8.03 -6.52 -8.70
C TYR A 82 -9.49 -6.05 -8.59
N GLN A 83 -10.14 -5.80 -9.73
CA GLN A 83 -11.52 -5.31 -9.80
C GLN A 83 -12.53 -6.31 -9.21
N MET A 84 -12.27 -7.62 -9.37
CA MET A 84 -13.18 -8.66 -8.87
C MET A 84 -14.58 -8.50 -9.43
N ALA A 85 -15.61 -8.62 -8.60
CA ALA A 85 -17.00 -8.47 -8.97
C ALA A 85 -17.43 -6.99 -9.12
N MET A 86 -16.52 -6.03 -8.91
CA MET A 86 -16.83 -4.60 -9.06
C MET A 86 -16.93 -4.22 -10.54
N ASN A 87 -17.73 -3.21 -10.89
CA ASN A 87 -17.71 -2.66 -12.25
C ASN A 87 -16.43 -1.85 -12.51
N SER A 88 -16.02 -1.73 -13.78
CA SER A 88 -14.70 -1.18 -14.14
C SER A 88 -14.61 0.31 -13.84
N GLU A 89 -15.68 1.06 -14.11
CA GLU A 89 -15.78 2.50 -13.87
C GLU A 89 -15.67 2.82 -12.37
N GLU A 90 -16.38 2.07 -11.53
CA GLU A 90 -16.39 2.24 -10.09
C GLU A 90 -15.06 1.84 -9.47
N PHE A 91 -14.47 0.74 -9.93
CA PHE A 91 -13.13 0.34 -9.50
C PHE A 91 -12.10 1.40 -9.88
N PHE A 92 -12.15 1.92 -11.11
CA PHE A 92 -11.30 3.00 -11.57
C PHE A 92 -11.46 4.25 -10.70
N ARG A 93 -12.70 4.67 -10.42
CA ARG A 93 -12.99 5.80 -9.52
C ARG A 93 -12.34 5.61 -8.15
N HIS A 94 -12.48 4.43 -7.53
CA HIS A 94 -11.85 4.15 -6.25
C HIS A 94 -10.33 4.13 -6.32
N MET A 95 -9.75 3.67 -7.43
CA MET A 95 -8.32 3.74 -7.66
C MET A 95 -7.83 5.19 -7.75
N ILE A 96 -8.56 6.09 -8.43
CA ILE A 96 -8.19 7.51 -8.48
C ILE A 96 -8.25 8.15 -7.07
N LEU A 97 -9.33 7.93 -6.33
CA LEU A 97 -9.46 8.43 -4.95
C LEU A 97 -8.33 7.90 -4.05
N LEU A 98 -7.98 6.61 -4.19
CA LEU A 98 -6.84 6.02 -3.51
C LEU A 98 -5.52 6.72 -3.88
N ARG A 99 -5.30 7.07 -5.15
CA ARG A 99 -4.08 7.78 -5.59
C ARG A 99 -4.03 9.21 -5.05
N GLN A 100 -5.16 9.88 -4.92
CA GLN A 100 -5.24 11.17 -4.22
C GLN A 100 -4.87 11.04 -2.74
N LEU A 101 -5.39 10.03 -2.04
CA LEU A 101 -5.04 9.78 -0.64
C LEU A 101 -3.56 9.46 -0.46
N ASN A 102 -2.95 8.68 -1.36
CA ASN A 102 -1.50 8.43 -1.35
C ASN A 102 -0.70 9.73 -1.50
N GLY A 103 -1.13 10.63 -2.40
CA GLY A 103 -0.50 11.94 -2.57
C GLY A 103 -0.62 12.84 -1.34
N GLN A 104 -1.80 12.86 -0.71
CA GLN A 104 -2.02 13.61 0.53
C GLN A 104 -1.18 13.07 1.68
N VAL A 105 -1.14 11.75 1.89
CA VAL A 105 -0.28 11.12 2.90
C VAL A 105 1.19 11.43 2.62
N LEU A 106 1.65 11.32 1.37
CA LEU A 106 3.03 11.65 1.00
C LEU A 106 3.38 13.10 1.37
N ASN A 107 2.59 14.08 0.91
CA ASN A 107 2.88 15.49 1.13
C ASN A 107 2.76 15.90 2.60
N GLU A 108 1.76 15.38 3.30
CA GLU A 108 1.42 15.83 4.65
C GLU A 108 2.06 15.00 5.77
N VAL A 109 2.69 13.86 5.47
CA VAL A 109 3.37 12.99 6.46
C VAL A 109 4.86 12.79 6.16
N TYR A 110 5.25 12.74 4.88
CA TYR A 110 6.61 12.39 4.49
C TYR A 110 7.42 13.54 3.89
N LEU A 111 6.78 14.51 3.24
CA LEU A 111 7.44 15.68 2.65
C LEU A 111 7.22 16.95 3.47
N VAL A 112 7.06 16.79 4.78
CA VAL A 112 6.77 17.89 5.71
C VAL A 112 8.02 18.68 6.08
N ASN A 113 7.85 19.97 6.31
CA ASN A 113 8.84 20.84 6.92
C ASN A 113 8.56 21.05 8.42
N ASP A 114 9.52 21.64 9.14
CA ASP A 114 9.43 21.80 10.59
C ASP A 114 8.23 22.63 11.06
N SER A 115 7.79 23.61 10.25
CA SER A 115 6.61 24.43 10.58
C SER A 115 5.30 23.64 10.57
N GLN A 116 5.22 22.56 9.78
CA GLN A 116 4.03 21.72 9.67
C GLN A 116 3.92 20.70 10.80
N LYS A 117 5.03 20.35 11.47
CA LYS A 117 5.06 19.35 12.55
C LYS A 117 4.20 19.74 13.74
N SER A 118 4.05 21.04 14.04
CA SER A 118 3.23 21.53 15.15
C SER A 118 1.74 21.21 15.00
N GLN A 119 1.27 20.96 13.77
CA GLN A 119 -0.12 20.59 13.47
C GLN A 119 -0.26 19.08 13.19
N GLY A 120 0.76 18.26 13.47
CA GLY A 120 0.82 16.87 13.04
C GLY A 120 -0.34 16.00 13.50
N GLU A 121 -0.82 16.17 14.74
CA GLU A 121 -1.98 15.39 15.23
C GLU A 121 -3.28 15.77 14.50
N GLN A 122 -3.46 17.05 14.16
CA GLN A 122 -4.62 17.52 13.39
C GLN A 122 -4.56 16.98 11.96
N THR A 123 -3.39 17.04 11.34
CA THR A 123 -3.11 16.46 10.02
C THR A 123 -3.40 14.95 10.00
N LEU A 124 -2.90 14.23 10.99
CA LEU A 124 -3.10 12.79 11.10
C LEU A 124 -4.57 12.42 11.30
N ALA A 125 -5.30 13.13 12.16
CA ALA A 125 -6.74 12.92 12.35
C ALA A 125 -7.53 13.22 11.06
N LYS A 126 -7.20 14.31 10.37
CA LYS A 126 -7.80 14.68 9.07
C LYS A 126 -7.60 13.58 8.04
N LEU A 127 -6.35 13.12 7.85
CA LEU A 127 -6.02 12.06 6.89
C LEU A 127 -6.69 10.74 7.26
N ARG A 128 -6.69 10.39 8.55
CA ARG A 128 -7.36 9.20 9.05
C ARG A 128 -8.84 9.17 8.68
N ASN A 129 -9.56 10.28 8.94
CA ASN A 129 -10.97 10.40 8.61
C ASN A 129 -11.23 10.30 7.11
N LYS A 130 -10.36 10.88 6.27
CA LYS A 130 -10.47 10.76 4.81
C LYS A 130 -10.26 9.33 4.32
N ILE A 131 -9.29 8.62 4.89
CA ILE A 131 -9.00 7.22 4.54
C ILE A 131 -10.17 6.32 4.93
N ASP A 132 -10.70 6.48 6.14
CA ASP A 132 -11.87 5.72 6.62
C ASP A 132 -13.10 6.03 5.77
N GLY A 133 -13.39 7.31 5.51
CA GLY A 133 -14.50 7.73 4.67
C GLY A 133 -14.41 7.20 3.23
N TRP A 134 -13.22 7.16 2.64
CA TRP A 134 -13.02 6.52 1.33
C TRP A 134 -13.31 5.02 1.40
N PHE A 135 -12.77 4.32 2.39
CA PHE A 135 -12.93 2.88 2.48
C PHE A 135 -14.40 2.49 2.73
N ASP A 136 -15.11 3.24 3.56
CA ASP A 136 -16.54 3.04 3.81
C ASP A 136 -17.43 3.36 2.62
N SER A 137 -16.97 4.22 1.70
CA SER A 137 -17.65 4.45 0.42
C SER A 137 -17.45 3.33 -0.61
N THR A 138 -16.58 2.34 -0.34
CA THR A 138 -16.37 1.23 -1.28
C THR A 138 -17.57 0.28 -1.30
N PRO A 139 -18.03 -0.16 -2.49
CA PRO A 139 -19.20 -1.02 -2.57
C PRO A 139 -18.90 -2.40 -1.99
N LEU A 140 -19.89 -2.95 -1.27
CA LEU A 140 -19.87 -4.34 -0.83
C LEU A 140 -20.27 -5.25 -2.00
N SER A 141 -19.69 -6.44 -2.03
CA SER A 141 -20.07 -7.51 -2.94
C SER A 141 -21.55 -7.84 -2.77
N GLN A 142 -22.29 -7.86 -3.89
CA GLN A 142 -23.72 -8.20 -3.87
C GLN A 142 -23.96 -9.68 -3.53
N MET A 143 -22.95 -10.55 -3.69
CA MET A 143 -23.09 -11.99 -3.50
C MET A 143 -22.99 -12.40 -2.03
N ASP A 144 -22.03 -11.84 -1.30
CA ASP A 144 -21.66 -12.28 0.05
C ASP A 144 -21.48 -11.12 1.06
N GLY A 145 -21.72 -9.87 0.62
CA GLY A 145 -21.53 -8.68 1.46
C GLY A 145 -20.06 -8.37 1.78
N SER A 146 -19.10 -9.07 1.17
CA SER A 146 -17.68 -8.87 1.44
C SER A 146 -17.14 -7.59 0.80
N ARG A 147 -16.13 -6.98 1.41
CA ARG A 147 -15.38 -5.88 0.80
C ARG A 147 -14.41 -6.42 -0.25
N ASN A 148 -14.08 -5.60 -1.26
CA ASN A 148 -13.02 -5.95 -2.21
C ASN A 148 -11.66 -6.09 -1.46
N PRO A 149 -11.05 -7.29 -1.42
CA PRO A 149 -9.81 -7.55 -0.69
C PRO A 149 -8.61 -6.69 -1.14
N PHE A 150 -8.55 -6.28 -2.41
CA PHE A 150 -7.48 -5.40 -2.90
C PHE A 150 -7.66 -3.96 -2.41
N LEU A 151 -8.89 -3.45 -2.39
CA LEU A 151 -9.17 -2.13 -1.81
C LEU A 151 -8.95 -2.14 -0.29
N GLU A 152 -9.31 -3.24 0.39
CA GLU A 152 -8.99 -3.45 1.81
C GLU A 152 -7.48 -3.51 2.05
N LEU A 153 -6.72 -4.15 1.17
CA LEU A 153 -5.26 -4.14 1.23
C LEU A 153 -4.73 -2.71 1.12
N CYS A 154 -5.21 -1.95 0.13
CA CYS A 154 -4.81 -0.55 -0.07
C CYS A 154 -5.16 0.34 1.13
N TYR A 155 -6.33 0.13 1.75
CA TYR A 155 -6.72 0.78 2.99
C TYR A 155 -5.71 0.51 4.11
N ASN A 156 -5.34 -0.75 4.32
CA ASN A 156 -4.36 -1.11 5.35
C ASN A 156 -2.94 -0.60 5.04
N LEU A 157 -2.55 -0.51 3.75
CA LEU A 157 -1.30 0.12 3.33
C LEU A 157 -1.28 1.62 3.65
N LEU A 158 -2.37 2.35 3.37
CA LEU A 158 -2.50 3.76 3.73
C LEU A 158 -2.42 3.97 5.24
N LEU A 159 -3.08 3.13 6.04
CA LEU A 159 -3.01 3.21 7.49
C LEU A 159 -1.62 2.88 8.04
N THR A 160 -0.94 1.90 7.44
CA THR A 160 0.44 1.57 7.80
C THR A 160 1.35 2.78 7.51
N ALA A 161 1.22 3.38 6.33
CA ALA A 161 1.96 4.59 5.97
C ALA A 161 1.61 5.80 6.86
N LEU A 162 0.38 5.90 7.36
CA LEU A 162 -0.03 7.01 8.24
C LEU A 162 0.56 6.90 9.66
N TYR A 163 0.69 5.69 10.20
CA TYR A 163 1.04 5.49 11.61
C TYR A 163 2.48 5.06 11.87
N ARG A 164 3.18 4.52 10.87
CA ARG A 164 4.60 4.14 11.02
C ARG A 164 5.49 5.38 11.28
N PRO A 165 6.70 5.19 11.83
CA PRO A 165 7.67 6.28 11.95
C PRO A 165 7.84 7.03 10.62
N SER A 166 7.83 8.35 10.69
CA SER A 166 7.84 9.25 9.53
C SER A 166 8.45 10.60 9.87
N PRO A 167 8.78 11.44 8.88
CA PRO A 167 9.22 12.82 9.12
C PRO A 167 8.23 13.65 9.96
N LEU A 168 6.92 13.41 9.85
CA LEU A 168 5.92 14.06 10.71
C LEU A 168 5.98 13.58 12.17
N PHE A 169 6.22 12.28 12.38
CA PHE A 169 6.36 11.67 13.70
C PHE A 169 7.53 10.69 13.71
N SER A 170 8.66 11.10 14.30
CA SER A 170 9.88 10.28 14.34
C SER A 170 9.68 8.93 15.02
N HIS A 171 8.69 8.81 15.90
CA HIS A 171 8.29 7.56 16.53
C HIS A 171 6.77 7.40 16.53
N THR A 172 6.31 6.15 16.48
CA THR A 172 4.89 5.82 16.63
C THR A 172 4.50 5.93 18.10
N HIS A 173 3.58 6.85 18.41
CA HIS A 173 3.04 6.99 19.77
C HIS A 173 2.38 5.66 20.25
N PRO A 174 2.54 5.26 21.53
CA PRO A 174 2.02 3.99 22.05
C PRO A 174 0.53 3.74 21.78
N SER A 175 -0.31 4.77 21.92
CA SER A 175 -1.76 4.69 21.62
C SER A 175 -2.12 4.39 20.15
N ARG A 176 -1.15 4.42 19.24
CA ARG A 176 -1.29 4.12 17.81
C ARG A 176 -0.65 2.78 17.43
N MET A 177 0.21 2.22 18.28
CA MET A 177 0.98 1.01 17.98
C MET A 177 0.07 -0.16 17.63
N SER A 178 -1.02 -0.34 18.38
CA SER A 178 -1.96 -1.43 18.10
C SER A 178 -2.73 -1.27 16.80
N ARG A 179 -3.06 -0.04 16.42
CA ARG A 179 -3.67 0.24 15.12
C ARG A 179 -2.68 -0.04 13.97
N LEU A 180 -1.43 0.38 14.13
CA LEU A 180 -0.36 0.11 13.17
C LEU A 180 -0.16 -1.38 12.96
N ARG A 181 -0.05 -2.16 14.05
CA ARG A 181 0.14 -3.61 13.99
C ARG A 181 -1.04 -4.32 13.35
N LYS A 182 -2.27 -3.96 13.72
CA LYS A 182 -3.49 -4.52 13.11
C LYS A 182 -3.51 -4.26 11.61
N SER A 183 -3.20 -3.04 11.17
CA SER A 183 -3.13 -2.71 9.75
C SER A 183 -2.01 -3.44 9.02
N ALA A 184 -0.79 -3.48 9.56
CA ALA A 184 0.33 -4.20 8.96
C ALA A 184 0.07 -5.71 8.86
N SER A 185 -0.45 -6.32 9.93
CA SER A 185 -0.84 -7.74 9.92
C SER A 185 -1.92 -8.01 8.89
N ARG A 186 -2.96 -7.18 8.83
CA ARG A 186 -4.06 -7.39 7.88
C ARG A 186 -3.58 -7.24 6.44
N ALA A 187 -2.67 -6.30 6.16
CA ALA A 187 -2.04 -6.17 4.85
C ALA A 187 -1.22 -7.41 4.47
N ILE A 188 -0.45 -7.99 5.40
CA ILE A 188 0.29 -9.24 5.21
C ILE A 188 -0.65 -10.41 4.88
N ASP A 189 -1.73 -10.57 5.65
CA ASP A 189 -2.70 -11.64 5.41
C ASP A 189 -3.37 -11.51 4.03
N LEU A 190 -3.74 -10.28 3.65
CA LEU A 190 -4.35 -9.99 2.34
C LEU A 190 -3.36 -10.21 1.20
N TYR A 191 -2.08 -9.84 1.36
CA TYR A 191 -1.03 -10.17 0.39
C TYR A 191 -0.87 -11.69 0.25
N GLY A 192 -0.83 -12.43 1.36
CA GLY A 192 -0.79 -13.90 1.35
C GLY A 192 -1.95 -14.51 0.57
N GLN A 193 -3.17 -14.04 0.81
CA GLN A 193 -4.37 -14.51 0.11
C GLN A 193 -4.32 -14.18 -1.40
N LEU A 194 -4.04 -12.91 -1.75
CA LEU A 194 -4.00 -12.47 -3.14
C LEU A 194 -2.87 -13.16 -3.91
N TYR A 195 -1.71 -13.38 -3.29
CA TYR A 195 -0.59 -14.08 -3.89
C TYR A 195 -0.91 -15.56 -4.11
N ALA A 196 -1.44 -16.26 -3.10
CA ALA A 196 -1.85 -17.66 -3.22
C ALA A 196 -2.92 -17.89 -4.30
N GLN A 197 -3.80 -16.91 -4.52
CA GLN A 197 -4.81 -16.95 -5.57
C GLN A 197 -4.28 -16.56 -6.96
N LYS A 198 -2.98 -16.29 -7.12
CA LYS A 198 -2.37 -15.74 -8.35
C LYS A 198 -3.04 -14.44 -8.81
N ARG A 199 -3.39 -13.59 -7.85
CA ARG A 199 -4.06 -12.29 -8.03
C ARG A 199 -3.21 -11.10 -7.62
N CYS A 200 -2.06 -11.31 -7.00
CA CYS A 200 -1.04 -10.27 -6.78
C CYS A 200 -0.09 -10.22 -7.98
N ALA A 201 0.23 -9.02 -8.48
CA ALA A 201 1.12 -8.87 -9.64
C ALA A 201 2.54 -8.83 -9.12
N GLU A 202 3.45 -9.49 -9.81
CA GLU A 202 4.86 -9.48 -9.44
C GLU A 202 5.49 -8.21 -10.01
N ASN A 203 5.56 -7.16 -9.19
CA ASN A 203 6.18 -5.89 -9.55
C ASN A 203 6.86 -5.22 -8.34
N TYR A 204 7.75 -4.26 -8.62
CA TYR A 204 8.52 -3.54 -7.60
C TYR A 204 7.65 -2.78 -6.58
N VAL A 205 6.43 -2.36 -6.97
CA VAL A 205 5.51 -1.66 -6.06
C VAL A 205 4.99 -2.61 -4.99
N HIS A 206 4.55 -3.81 -5.38
CA HIS A 206 4.13 -4.82 -4.42
C HIS A 206 5.29 -5.33 -3.57
N LEU A 207 6.47 -5.51 -4.17
CA LEU A 207 7.70 -5.83 -3.44
C LEU A 207 7.98 -4.79 -2.34
N PHE A 208 8.01 -3.50 -2.71
CA PHE A 208 8.21 -2.40 -1.77
C PHE A 208 7.17 -2.42 -0.64
N ASN A 209 5.90 -2.60 -0.99
CA ASN A 209 4.82 -2.61 -0.01
C ASN A 209 4.94 -3.81 0.94
N ILE A 210 5.22 -5.01 0.44
CA ILE A 210 5.41 -6.24 1.25
C ILE A 210 6.56 -6.02 2.23
N VAL A 211 7.74 -5.60 1.76
CA VAL A 211 8.89 -5.33 2.62
C VAL A 211 8.54 -4.27 3.67
N THR A 212 7.89 -3.19 3.25
CA THR A 212 7.44 -2.12 4.14
C THR A 212 6.52 -2.63 5.25
N VAL A 213 5.47 -3.38 4.93
CA VAL A 213 4.52 -3.86 5.94
C VAL A 213 5.14 -4.94 6.83
N SER A 214 6.04 -5.77 6.29
CA SER A 214 6.77 -6.78 7.06
C SER A 214 7.71 -6.16 8.07
N VAL A 215 8.52 -5.17 7.66
CA VAL A 215 9.41 -4.44 8.59
C VAL A 215 8.59 -3.66 9.61
N THR A 216 7.50 -3.04 9.19
CA THR A 216 6.61 -2.32 10.11
C THR A 216 5.98 -3.24 11.16
N LEU A 217 5.56 -4.44 10.76
CA LEU A 217 5.05 -5.44 11.70
C LEU A 217 6.11 -5.82 12.73
N VAL A 218 7.34 -6.10 12.29
CA VAL A 218 8.46 -6.42 13.18
C VAL A 218 8.76 -5.26 14.13
N TYR A 219 8.78 -4.02 13.62
CA TYR A 219 8.91 -2.82 14.44
C TYR A 219 7.86 -2.79 15.57
N THR A 220 6.58 -3.02 15.26
CA THR A 220 5.53 -3.02 16.30
C THR A 220 5.74 -4.10 17.37
N LEU A 221 6.29 -5.25 16.98
CA LEU A 221 6.58 -6.37 17.89
C LEU A 221 7.82 -6.12 18.76
N ILE A 222 8.73 -5.26 18.34
CA ILE A 222 9.93 -4.92 19.11
C ILE A 222 9.66 -3.76 20.06
N GLU A 223 9.03 -2.69 19.58
CA GLU A 223 9.07 -1.35 20.21
C GLU A 223 7.85 -0.98 21.07
N GLY A 224 6.67 -1.59 20.89
CA GLY A 224 5.49 -1.13 21.64
C GLY A 224 4.30 -2.07 21.77
N GLU A 225 4.25 -3.17 21.03
CA GLU A 225 3.41 -4.31 21.41
C GLU A 225 4.20 -5.48 21.99
N GLY A 226 5.51 -5.55 21.81
CA GLY A 226 6.37 -6.49 22.56
C GLY A 226 6.75 -5.97 23.94
N ASP A 227 5.80 -5.36 24.63
CA ASP A 227 5.89 -5.03 26.06
C ASP A 227 6.11 -6.34 26.84
N ASP A 228 6.86 -6.27 27.94
CA ASP A 228 7.25 -7.44 28.72
C ASP A 228 6.02 -8.22 29.20
N PHE A 229 4.91 -7.51 29.49
CA PHE A 229 3.64 -8.14 29.83
C PHE A 229 3.06 -9.02 28.71
N ASN A 230 3.18 -8.60 27.45
CA ASN A 230 2.67 -9.39 26.33
C ASN A 230 3.51 -10.64 26.06
N LEU A 231 4.79 -10.65 26.45
CA LEU A 231 5.67 -11.83 26.34
C LEU A 231 5.21 -12.98 27.26
N GLU A 232 4.54 -12.67 28.36
CA GLU A 232 3.94 -13.66 29.26
C GLU A 232 2.69 -14.33 28.65
N ILE A 233 2.05 -13.67 27.69
CA ILE A 233 0.83 -14.17 27.04
C ILE A 233 1.20 -15.14 25.92
N SER A 234 1.20 -16.44 26.24
CA SER A 234 1.54 -17.52 25.30
C SER A 234 0.78 -17.48 23.95
N SER A 235 -0.51 -17.11 23.95
CA SER A 235 -1.27 -16.96 22.70
C SER A 235 -0.77 -15.80 21.84
N TRP A 236 -0.44 -14.67 22.47
CA TRP A 236 0.10 -13.50 21.79
C TRP A 236 1.47 -13.80 21.18
N CYS A 237 2.37 -14.45 21.92
CA CYS A 237 3.67 -14.89 21.41
C CYS A 237 3.54 -15.83 20.20
N ARG A 238 2.62 -16.80 20.26
CA ARG A 238 2.36 -17.69 19.11
C ARG A 238 1.83 -16.93 17.90
N ASP A 239 0.91 -15.99 18.10
CA ASP A 239 0.36 -15.18 17.02
C ASP A 239 1.42 -14.27 16.40
N ALA A 240 2.27 -13.65 17.21
CA ALA A 240 3.40 -12.83 16.76
C ALA A 240 4.38 -13.65 15.91
N VAL A 241 4.80 -14.83 16.38
CA VAL A 241 5.68 -15.73 15.63
C VAL A 241 5.03 -16.17 14.31
N ARG A 242 3.74 -16.53 14.32
CA ARG A 242 3.00 -16.90 13.11
C ARG A 242 3.02 -15.80 12.07
N GLN A 243 2.75 -14.55 12.47
CA GLN A 243 2.72 -13.42 11.52
C GLN A 243 4.12 -13.13 10.95
N VAL A 244 5.18 -13.24 11.76
CA VAL A 244 6.57 -13.09 11.29
C VAL A 244 6.93 -14.17 10.28
N VAL A 245 6.54 -15.43 10.53
CA VAL A 245 6.74 -16.54 9.59
C VAL A 245 5.98 -16.29 8.28
N THR A 246 4.76 -15.75 8.33
CA THR A 246 4.03 -15.36 7.10
C THR A 246 4.79 -14.27 6.32
N CYS A 247 5.39 -13.29 7.01
CA CYS A 247 6.20 -12.26 6.36
C CYS A 247 7.43 -12.85 5.66
N GLU A 248 8.18 -13.71 6.35
CA GLU A 248 9.36 -14.38 5.76
C GLU A 248 8.97 -15.17 4.53
N LYS A 249 7.88 -15.95 4.62
CA LYS A 249 7.39 -16.73 3.48
C LYS A 249 7.01 -15.83 2.31
N LEU A 250 6.27 -14.75 2.54
CA LEU A 250 5.91 -13.80 1.48
C LEU A 250 7.13 -13.16 0.83
N ILE A 251 8.12 -12.76 1.63
CA ILE A 251 9.36 -12.19 1.13
C ILE A 251 10.17 -13.23 0.35
N ASP A 252 10.30 -14.45 0.86
CA ASP A 252 11.02 -15.52 0.19
C ASP A 252 10.35 -15.92 -1.13
N ASP A 253 9.03 -16.07 -1.14
CA ASP A 253 8.26 -16.46 -2.33
C ASP A 253 8.25 -15.31 -3.36
N PHE A 254 7.97 -14.08 -2.95
CA PHE A 254 7.81 -12.94 -3.86
C PHE A 254 9.14 -12.40 -4.37
N CYS A 255 10.20 -12.45 -3.56
CA CYS A 255 11.50 -11.87 -3.92
C CYS A 255 12.44 -12.89 -4.57
N LYS A 256 12.10 -14.19 -4.62
CA LYS A 256 13.04 -15.26 -5.01
C LYS A 256 13.82 -14.95 -6.29
N ASP A 257 13.09 -14.51 -7.32
CA ASP A 257 13.62 -14.35 -8.68
C ASP A 257 14.02 -12.90 -9.00
N TRP A 258 13.94 -11.99 -8.01
CA TRP A 258 14.24 -10.57 -8.21
C TRP A 258 15.72 -10.28 -7.97
N PRO A 259 16.45 -9.71 -8.95
CA PRO A 259 17.86 -9.36 -8.81
C PRO A 259 18.12 -8.45 -7.61
N GLY A 260 19.22 -8.69 -6.89
CA GLY A 260 19.65 -7.84 -5.77
C GLY A 260 18.79 -7.94 -4.51
N THR A 261 17.80 -8.83 -4.46
CA THR A 261 16.92 -8.95 -3.28
C THR A 261 17.43 -9.86 -2.17
N THR A 262 18.46 -10.68 -2.42
CA THR A 262 19.04 -11.61 -1.44
C THR A 262 19.41 -10.92 -0.13
N LYS A 263 20.09 -9.77 -0.20
CA LYS A 263 20.47 -8.98 0.99
C LYS A 263 19.28 -8.53 1.83
N TYR A 264 18.15 -8.17 1.19
CA TYR A 264 16.95 -7.75 1.91
C TYR A 264 16.27 -8.94 2.59
N ARG A 265 16.24 -10.10 1.94
CA ARG A 265 15.71 -11.33 2.54
C ARG A 265 16.54 -11.74 3.77
N GLU A 266 17.86 -11.68 3.67
CA GLU A 266 18.77 -12.01 4.78
C GLU A 266 18.65 -11.03 5.94
N ALA A 267 18.62 -9.72 5.66
CA ALA A 267 18.42 -8.70 6.68
C ALA A 267 17.07 -8.88 7.40
N PHE A 268 15.99 -9.14 6.64
CA PHE A 268 14.68 -9.39 7.23
C PHE A 268 14.67 -10.67 8.09
N ARG A 269 15.32 -11.76 7.66
CA ARG A 269 15.46 -12.99 8.46
C ARG A 269 16.19 -12.74 9.77
N GLY A 270 17.19 -11.85 9.78
CA GLY A 270 17.85 -11.40 11.02
C GLY A 270 16.86 -10.81 12.02
N LEU A 271 16.07 -9.83 11.58
CA LEU A 271 15.02 -9.19 12.38
C LEU A 271 13.93 -10.19 12.82
N ALA A 272 13.52 -11.08 11.93
CA ALA A 272 12.54 -12.12 12.22
C ALA A 272 13.05 -13.09 13.32
N ASN A 273 14.33 -13.46 13.29
CA ASN A 273 14.95 -14.32 14.28
C ASN A 273 15.06 -13.65 15.65
N GLU A 274 15.32 -12.34 15.70
CA GLU A 274 15.29 -11.56 16.93
C GLU A 274 13.91 -11.63 17.59
N VAL A 275 12.84 -11.35 16.84
CA VAL A 275 11.46 -11.46 17.34
C VAL A 275 11.18 -12.88 17.83
N LYS A 276 11.47 -13.90 17.02
CA LYS A 276 11.25 -15.31 17.41
C LYS A 276 12.00 -15.69 18.69
N THR A 277 13.19 -15.14 18.91
CA THR A 277 13.99 -15.38 20.12
C THR A 277 13.37 -14.69 21.33
N LYS A 278 12.93 -13.43 21.18
CA LYS A 278 12.20 -12.69 22.23
C LYS A 278 10.92 -13.42 22.64
N MET A 279 10.17 -13.95 21.66
CA MET A 279 8.91 -14.70 21.90
C MET A 279 9.11 -16.12 22.44
N LYS A 280 10.35 -16.65 22.44
CA LYS A 280 10.69 -17.99 22.96
C LYS A 280 11.15 -17.96 24.43
N GLN A 281 11.30 -16.78 25.04
CA GLN A 281 11.74 -16.71 26.43
C GLN A 281 10.74 -17.46 27.33
N PRO A 282 11.22 -18.44 28.12
CA PRO A 282 10.37 -19.16 29.06
C PRO A 282 9.98 -18.20 30.19
N SER A 283 8.68 -17.96 30.34
CA SER A 283 8.14 -17.37 31.57
C SER A 283 8.60 -18.25 32.76
N LEU A 284 9.16 -17.57 33.76
CA LEU A 284 9.70 -18.09 35.01
C LEU A 284 8.82 -19.19 35.64
N THR A 285 9.49 -20.28 36.04
CA THR A 285 9.14 -21.22 37.13
C THR A 285 7.67 -21.27 37.56
N GLU A 286 6.97 -22.34 37.17
CA GLU A 286 5.83 -22.86 37.92
C GLU A 286 6.31 -23.20 39.36
N GLU A 287 6.23 -22.25 40.28
CA GLU A 287 6.10 -22.60 41.69
C GLU A 287 4.73 -23.23 41.89
N ILE A 288 4.74 -24.55 42.07
CA ILE A 288 3.60 -25.35 42.52
C ILE A 288 3.19 -24.83 43.90
N ILE A 289 2.20 -23.95 43.95
CA ILE A 289 1.50 -23.60 45.19
C ILE A 289 0.39 -24.63 45.40
N PRO A 290 0.37 -25.42 46.49
CA PRO A 290 -0.64 -26.45 46.70
C PRO A 290 -2.04 -25.84 46.91
N HIS A 291 -3.03 -26.46 46.26
CA HIS A 291 -4.45 -26.19 46.47
C HIS A 291 -4.83 -26.17 47.96
N ASN A 292 -5.40 -25.05 48.42
CA ASN A 292 -6.29 -25.04 49.56
C ASN A 292 -7.67 -24.52 49.15
N GLN A 293 -8.66 -25.29 49.57
CA GLN A 293 -10.07 -25.18 49.25
C GLN A 293 -10.67 -23.84 49.67
N VAL A 294 -11.40 -23.18 48.77
CA VAL A 294 -12.37 -22.15 49.14
C VAL A 294 -13.74 -22.58 48.63
N GLN A 295 -14.65 -22.74 49.59
CA GLN A 295 -16.03 -23.16 49.41
C GLN A 295 -16.83 -22.11 48.63
N SER A 296 -17.65 -22.59 47.70
CA SER A 296 -18.63 -21.86 46.93
C SER A 296 -19.81 -21.37 47.79
N GLN A 297 -20.15 -20.08 47.67
CA GLN A 297 -21.48 -19.55 47.98
C GLN A 297 -22.08 -18.88 46.72
N PRO A 298 -23.39 -19.01 46.46
CA PRO A 298 -24.02 -18.45 45.26
C PRO A 298 -24.39 -16.97 45.46
N VAL A 299 -24.21 -16.17 44.42
CA VAL A 299 -24.70 -14.79 44.32
C VAL A 299 -25.86 -14.75 43.32
N GLU A 300 -27.04 -14.34 43.76
CA GLU A 300 -28.19 -14.00 42.92
C GLU A 300 -27.94 -12.68 42.17
N MET A 301 -28.30 -12.62 40.89
CA MET A 301 -28.36 -11.37 40.11
C MET A 301 -29.77 -11.19 39.55
N GLU A 302 -30.40 -10.07 39.92
CA GLU A 302 -31.70 -9.61 39.45
C GLU A 302 -31.67 -9.18 37.98
N PHE A 303 -32.69 -9.61 37.23
CA PHE A 303 -32.99 -9.14 35.87
C PHE A 303 -33.78 -7.82 35.93
N VAL A 304 -33.30 -6.79 35.23
CA VAL A 304 -34.07 -5.57 34.96
C VAL A 304 -34.44 -5.52 33.48
N GLU A 305 -35.75 -5.69 33.20
CA GLU A 305 -36.35 -5.44 31.87
C GLU A 305 -36.35 -3.94 31.56
N GLN A 306 -35.92 -3.56 30.35
CA GLN A 306 -36.19 -2.24 29.79
C GLN A 306 -36.95 -2.32 28.47
N GLN A 307 -38.03 -1.55 28.45
CA GLN A 307 -39.14 -1.53 27.51
C GLN A 307 -38.77 -0.97 26.13
N VAL A 308 -39.32 -1.62 25.10
CA VAL A 308 -39.38 -1.19 23.70
C VAL A 308 -40.31 0.02 23.54
N ARG A 309 -39.89 1.04 22.79
CA ARG A 309 -40.77 2.12 22.28
C ARG A 309 -40.78 2.17 20.74
N PRO A 310 -41.92 2.51 20.11
CA PRO A 310 -42.17 2.21 18.70
C PRO A 310 -41.81 3.35 17.71
N ILE A 311 -41.71 2.93 16.45
CA ILE A 311 -41.39 3.69 15.22
C ILE A 311 -42.58 4.54 14.75
N PRO A 312 -42.37 5.77 14.24
CA PRO A 312 -43.34 6.46 13.39
C PRO A 312 -42.97 6.41 11.89
N GLN A 313 -43.95 6.07 11.05
CA GLN A 313 -43.92 6.18 9.58
C GLN A 313 -44.60 7.48 9.11
N ASP A 314 -44.16 7.97 7.94
CA ASP A 314 -44.92 8.61 6.83
C ASP A 314 -44.38 9.97 6.34
N VAL A 315 -44.04 10.04 5.04
CA VAL A 315 -44.61 10.93 3.98
C VAL A 315 -43.87 10.72 2.62
N ILE A 316 -44.64 10.65 1.52
CA ILE A 316 -44.31 10.34 0.10
C ILE A 316 -44.11 11.63 -0.77
N PRO A 317 -43.48 11.60 -1.98
CA PRO A 317 -42.78 12.72 -2.66
C PRO A 317 -43.55 13.33 -3.87
N PRO A 318 -42.92 14.21 -4.68
CA PRO A 318 -43.31 14.33 -6.09
C PRO A 318 -42.15 14.36 -7.13
N ASN A 319 -42.47 13.81 -8.32
CA ASN A 319 -41.72 13.71 -9.59
C ASN A 319 -41.70 15.02 -10.42
N GLN A 320 -40.74 15.17 -11.37
CA GLN A 320 -40.91 15.25 -12.86
C GLN A 320 -39.81 16.06 -13.62
N ILE A 321 -39.50 15.58 -14.84
CA ILE A 321 -38.48 15.95 -15.87
C ILE A 321 -39.12 16.90 -16.94
N PRO A 322 -38.42 17.60 -17.89
CA PRO A 322 -38.12 17.03 -19.24
C PRO A 322 -36.97 17.64 -20.14
N ASN A 323 -36.31 16.76 -20.91
CA ASN A 323 -35.83 16.76 -22.34
C ASN A 323 -35.44 18.02 -23.17
N SER A 324 -34.37 17.92 -24.01
CA SER A 324 -34.41 17.75 -25.50
C SER A 324 -33.03 17.97 -26.23
N GLY A 325 -32.78 17.23 -27.34
CA GLY A 325 -31.53 17.17 -28.19
C GLY A 325 -31.45 18.20 -29.34
N PRO A 326 -30.94 17.92 -30.58
CA PRO A 326 -30.13 16.81 -31.15
C PRO A 326 -28.91 17.25 -32.05
N CYS A 327 -28.31 16.29 -32.81
CA CYS A 327 -27.49 16.42 -34.05
C CYS A 327 -25.96 16.67 -33.94
N LEU A 328 -25.03 16.14 -34.75
CA LEU A 328 -24.97 15.26 -35.96
C LEU A 328 -23.54 14.63 -36.04
N ALA A 329 -23.41 13.48 -36.70
CA ALA A 329 -22.22 12.61 -36.71
C ALA A 329 -21.21 12.90 -37.84
N ILE A 330 -19.92 12.55 -37.61
CA ILE A 330 -18.92 12.26 -38.66
C ILE A 330 -18.19 10.95 -38.30
N SER A 331 -17.95 10.12 -39.32
CA SER A 331 -17.63 8.68 -39.27
C SER A 331 -16.21 8.33 -38.75
N PRO A 332 -16.03 7.17 -38.10
CA PRO A 332 -14.77 6.72 -37.49
C PRO A 332 -14.04 5.68 -38.37
N THR A 333 -12.90 6.01 -38.96
CA THR A 333 -12.09 5.00 -39.69
C THR A 333 -10.59 5.09 -39.48
N LEU A 334 -10.10 5.72 -38.39
CA LEU A 334 -8.64 5.82 -38.17
C LEU A 334 -8.06 4.95 -37.04
N PHE A 335 -8.87 4.20 -36.29
CA PHE A 335 -8.43 3.51 -35.06
C PHE A 335 -8.58 1.98 -35.07
N GLU A 336 -8.86 1.35 -36.21
CA GLU A 336 -9.16 -0.09 -36.28
C GLU A 336 -7.94 -1.03 -36.27
N THR A 337 -6.71 -0.57 -36.02
CA THR A 337 -5.52 -1.45 -36.14
C THR A 337 -4.48 -1.39 -35.03
N LEU A 338 -4.82 -0.92 -33.83
CA LEU A 338 -3.90 -1.05 -32.68
C LEU A 338 -4.38 -2.15 -31.73
N GLU A 339 -3.77 -3.34 -31.86
CA GLU A 339 -3.78 -4.36 -30.82
C GLU A 339 -3.23 -3.77 -29.53
N ASP A 340 -4.05 -3.83 -28.47
CA ASP A 340 -3.83 -3.25 -27.14
C ASP A 340 -2.73 -4.02 -26.40
N THR A 341 -1.48 -3.78 -26.79
CA THR A 341 -0.28 -4.28 -26.11
C THR A 341 0.25 -3.16 -25.22
N ALA A 342 -0.24 -3.12 -23.99
CA ALA A 342 0.23 -2.19 -22.98
C ALA A 342 1.72 -2.46 -22.68
N LEU A 343 2.58 -1.46 -22.90
CA LEU A 343 4.05 -1.51 -22.76
C LEU A 343 4.60 -1.80 -21.34
N TRP A 344 3.74 -2.17 -20.37
CA TRP A 344 4.12 -2.44 -18.98
C TRP A 344 4.80 -3.80 -18.78
N ASP A 345 4.66 -4.73 -19.72
CA ASP A 345 5.28 -6.06 -19.67
C ASP A 345 6.82 -6.00 -19.65
N GLN A 346 7.41 -4.84 -19.92
CA GLN A 346 8.86 -4.62 -19.84
C GLN A 346 9.38 -4.45 -18.40
N TRP A 347 8.50 -4.30 -17.41
CA TRP A 347 8.86 -4.17 -15.98
C TRP A 347 8.58 -5.47 -15.18
N THR A 348 8.18 -6.53 -15.88
CA THR A 348 8.05 -7.90 -15.37
C THR A 348 9.21 -8.75 -15.89
N LEU A 349 9.62 -9.77 -15.14
CA LEU A 349 10.59 -10.76 -15.62
C LEU A 349 10.11 -11.35 -16.96
N PRO A 350 10.97 -11.45 -17.99
CA PRO A 350 10.56 -12.02 -19.26
C PRO A 350 10.35 -13.54 -19.10
N ASN A 351 9.15 -13.97 -19.48
CA ASN A 351 8.76 -15.34 -19.86
C ASN A 351 8.56 -16.38 -18.74
N ASN A 352 7.28 -16.64 -18.44
CA ASN A 352 6.80 -17.99 -18.17
C ASN A 352 6.81 -18.78 -19.50
N GLY A 353 7.92 -19.45 -19.80
CA GLY A 353 8.06 -20.32 -20.97
C GLY A 353 9.38 -21.11 -20.94
N LEU A 354 9.27 -22.43 -21.04
CA LEU A 354 10.29 -23.48 -20.89
C LEU A 354 11.66 -23.27 -21.59
N VAL A 355 12.72 -23.64 -20.83
CA VAL A 355 14.01 -24.27 -21.17
C VAL A 355 14.99 -23.54 -22.10
N GLY A 356 16.18 -23.24 -21.56
CA GLY A 356 17.42 -23.00 -22.30
C GLY A 356 18.57 -22.63 -21.37
N THR A 357 19.42 -23.60 -21.03
CA THR A 357 20.63 -23.45 -20.21
C THR A 357 21.68 -22.53 -20.86
N ALA A 358 22.23 -21.57 -20.12
CA ALA A 358 23.53 -20.96 -20.43
C ALA A 358 24.24 -20.46 -19.15
N GLU A 359 25.26 -21.25 -18.78
CA GLU A 359 26.50 -21.05 -18.01
C GLU A 359 26.71 -19.83 -17.08
N LEU A 360 27.09 -20.18 -15.84
CA LEU A 360 27.69 -19.33 -14.80
C LEU A 360 29.03 -18.73 -15.28
N GLY A 361 29.13 -17.40 -15.26
CA GLY A 361 30.39 -16.65 -15.32
C GLY A 361 30.54 -15.75 -14.09
N THR A 362 31.53 -16.06 -13.28
CA THR A 362 32.20 -15.30 -12.20
C THR A 362 31.53 -14.03 -11.66
N ALA A 363 31.18 -14.12 -10.37
CA ALA A 363 30.70 -13.06 -9.50
C ALA A 363 31.70 -11.90 -9.35
N GLU A 364 31.25 -10.70 -9.70
CA GLU A 364 31.71 -9.45 -9.10
C GLU A 364 30.55 -8.87 -8.28
N ASP A 365 30.84 -8.58 -7.02
CA ASP A 365 29.93 -7.98 -6.04
C ASP A 365 29.68 -6.51 -6.42
N PRO A 366 28.48 -6.13 -6.90
CA PRO A 366 28.26 -4.80 -7.45
C PRO A 366 28.14 -3.70 -6.38
N LEU A 367 28.17 -4.02 -5.08
CA LEU A 367 27.70 -3.10 -4.03
C LEU A 367 28.51 -3.16 -2.73
N GLY A 368 29.76 -3.61 -2.77
CA GLY A 368 30.57 -3.92 -1.59
C GLY A 368 30.50 -2.86 -0.47
N ILE A 369 29.86 -3.20 0.66
CA ILE A 369 29.95 -2.44 1.93
C ILE A 369 29.84 -3.38 3.14
N ASN A 370 30.74 -3.14 4.09
CA ASN A 370 30.93 -3.83 5.38
C ASN A 370 30.07 -3.21 6.50
N MET A 371 29.59 -4.03 7.44
CA MET A 371 28.67 -3.68 8.53
C MET A 371 29.26 -4.05 9.89
N SER A 372 29.70 -3.06 10.68
CA SER A 372 29.95 -3.27 12.11
C SER A 372 29.65 -2.03 12.96
N GLY A 373 28.60 -2.14 13.78
CA GLY A 373 28.54 -1.59 15.13
C GLY A 373 27.92 -0.20 15.33
N VAL A 374 26.59 -0.11 15.41
CA VAL A 374 25.79 0.74 16.33
C VAL A 374 24.38 0.13 16.45
N GLY A 375 23.82 0.02 17.66
CA GLY A 375 22.47 -0.53 17.89
C GLY A 375 21.34 0.47 17.58
N ILE A 376 20.16 -0.04 17.19
CA ILE A 376 18.82 0.60 17.11
C ILE A 376 18.66 1.89 16.24
N ASP A 377 19.69 2.71 16.07
CA ASP A 377 19.73 3.80 15.09
C ASP A 377 19.60 3.27 13.64
N ALA A 378 19.97 2.00 13.43
CA ALA A 378 19.82 1.24 12.18
C ALA A 378 18.39 0.76 11.87
N LEU A 379 17.52 0.66 12.90
CA LEU A 379 16.08 0.49 12.73
C LEU A 379 15.41 1.85 12.50
N LEU A 380 16.07 2.95 12.90
CA LEU A 380 15.65 4.36 12.80
C LEU A 380 16.05 5.04 11.48
N ALA A 381 16.79 4.35 10.60
CA ALA A 381 16.65 4.53 9.15
C ALA A 381 15.28 4.01 8.62
N SER A 382 14.49 3.30 9.44
CA SER A 382 13.09 2.77 9.38
C SER A 382 12.31 2.57 8.07
N VAL A 383 12.59 3.26 6.96
CA VAL A 383 12.13 2.95 5.59
C VAL A 383 13.05 3.57 4.51
N GLY A 384 14.26 3.95 4.88
CA GLY A 384 15.30 4.44 3.99
C GLY A 384 15.67 3.37 2.98
N LEU A 385 14.99 3.42 1.84
CA LEU A 385 15.58 3.02 0.56
C LEU A 385 16.73 3.99 0.23
N SER A 386 17.74 4.13 1.09
CA SER A 386 19.02 4.72 0.69
C SER A 386 19.69 3.84 -0.37
N ALA A 387 19.31 2.56 -0.49
CA ALA A 387 19.57 1.76 -1.68
C ALA A 387 18.89 2.27 -2.97
N PHE A 388 18.01 3.28 -2.89
CA PHE A 388 17.47 4.04 -4.05
C PHE A 388 17.73 5.57 -3.95
N THR A 389 18.40 6.08 -2.90
CA THR A 389 18.71 7.52 -2.78
C THR A 389 20.18 7.88 -2.55
N ASP A 390 21.01 6.96 -2.04
CA ASP A 390 22.43 7.23 -1.74
C ASP A 390 23.32 6.17 -2.43
N PHE A 391 23.68 6.43 -3.68
CA PHE A 391 24.81 5.79 -4.34
C PHE A 391 25.82 6.89 -4.69
N ASP A 392 26.92 6.92 -3.95
CA ASP A 392 28.02 7.88 -4.14
C ASP A 392 28.95 7.36 -5.25
N TRP A 393 29.15 8.17 -6.29
CA TRP A 393 29.61 7.72 -7.63
C TRP A 393 31.12 7.84 -7.90
N GLU A 394 31.97 8.16 -6.93
CA GLU A 394 33.38 8.40 -7.20
C GLU A 394 34.32 7.74 -6.18
N HIS A 395 34.91 6.60 -6.54
CA HIS A 395 36.34 6.26 -6.39
C HIS A 395 36.61 4.77 -6.64
N ASN A 396 37.03 4.41 -7.86
CA ASN A 396 38.31 3.75 -8.14
C ASN A 396 38.36 3.21 -9.58
N THR A 397 38.79 4.07 -10.49
CA THR A 397 39.66 3.63 -11.58
C THR A 397 41.02 3.25 -10.98
N GLN A 398 41.34 1.96 -10.89
CA GLN A 398 42.66 1.40 -11.24
C GLN A 398 42.81 -0.08 -10.83
N SER A 399 43.02 -0.89 -11.86
CA SER A 399 43.95 -2.04 -11.89
C SER A 399 43.48 -3.41 -11.36
N ARG A 400 43.23 -4.27 -12.36
CA ARG A 400 43.46 -5.72 -12.48
C ARG A 400 42.37 -6.68 -12.02
#